data_AF-A0A538HJY6-F1
#
_entry.id   AF-A0A538HJY6-F1
#
_cell.length_a   1.000
_cell.length_b   1.000
_cell.length_c   1.000
_cell.angle_alpha   90.00
_cell.angle_beta   90.00
_cell.angle_gamma   90.00
#
_symmetry.space_group_name_H-M   'P 1'
#
loop_
_entity.id
_entity.type
_entity.pdbx_description
1 polymer ?
#
loop_
_entity_poly.entity_id
_entity_poly.type
_entity_poly.pdbx_seq_one_letter_code
_entity_poly.pdbx_strand_id
1 'polypeptide(L)' 'MTARSSEQHRETKETRIDLRLVLEGEGNAHATTGIPFFDH' A
#
# COMPACT_ATOMS: atom_id res chain seq x y z
N MET A 1 22.05 5.28 -6.69
CA MET A 1 21.21 4.09 -6.90
C MET A 1 19.77 4.53 -6.65
N THR A 2 18.87 4.37 -7.62
CA THR A 2 17.47 4.78 -7.45
C THR A 2 16.74 3.70 -6.64
N ALA A 3 16.01 4.08 -5.59
CA ALA A 3 15.26 3.13 -4.77
C ALA A 3 14.19 2.40 -5.61
N ARG A 4 14.04 1.09 -5.40
CA ARG A 4 13.03 0.28 -6.09
C ARG A 4 11.68 0.57 -5.42
N SER A 5 10.84 1.29 -6.15
CA SER A 5 9.53 1.71 -5.67
C SER A 5 8.46 1.54 -6.75
N SER A 6 7.21 1.37 -6.32
CA SER A 6 6.06 1.26 -7.20
C SER A 6 4.82 1.84 -6.53
N GLU A 7 3.95 2.42 -7.36
CA GLU A 7 2.61 2.86 -6.98
C GLU A 7 1.60 2.13 -7.85
N GLN A 8 0.50 1.71 -7.24
CA GLN A 8 -0.59 1.00 -7.91
C GLN A 8 -1.92 1.56 -7.47
N HIS A 9 -2.78 1.80 -8.46
CA HIS A 9 -4.18 2.16 -8.27
C HIS A 9 -5.05 1.09 -8.91
N ARG A 10 -6.02 0.56 -8.16
CA ARG A 10 -6.97 -0.43 -8.67
C ARG A 10 -8.37 -0.07 -8.22
N GLU A 11 -9.24 0.08 -9.20
CA GLU A 11 -10.66 0.34 -8.98
C GLU A 11 -11.50 -0.73 -9.69
N THR A 12 -12.45 -1.30 -8.95
CA THR A 12 -13.53 -2.14 -9.48
C THR A 12 -14.85 -1.66 -8.92
N LYS A 13 -15.95 -2.36 -9.24
CA LYS A 13 -17.26 -2.01 -8.69
C LYS A 13 -17.35 -2.25 -7.18
N GLU A 14 -16.50 -3.12 -6.65
CA GLU A 14 -16.50 -3.54 -5.25
C GLU A 14 -15.57 -2.70 -4.38
N THR A 15 -14.42 -2.28 -4.91
CA THR A 15 -13.33 -1.70 -4.10
C THR A 15 -12.52 -0.67 -4.88
N ARG A 16 -11.95 0.29 -4.15
CA ARG A 16 -10.91 1.20 -4.61
C ARG A 16 -9.70 1.03 -3.69
N ILE A 17 -8.52 0.82 -4.29
CA ILE A 17 -7.28 0.56 -3.57
C ILE A 17 -6.18 1.46 -4.14
N ASP A 18 -5.45 2.10 -3.22
CA ASP A 18 -4.25 2.88 -3.49
C ASP A 18 -3.09 2.30 -2.67
N LEU A 19 -1.98 1.98 -3.33
CA LEU A 19 -0.82 1.35 -2.69
C LEU A 19 0.49 1.97 -3.18
N ARG A 20 1.39 2.23 -2.24
CA ARG A 20 2.79 2.60 -2.49
C ARG A 20 3.70 1.61 -1.76
N LEU A 21 4.72 1.12 -2.44
CA LEU A 21 5.72 0.22 -1.87
C LEU A 21 7.14 0.71 -2.22
N VAL A 22 8.03 0.70 -1.23
CA VAL A 22 9.47 0.95 -1.38
C VAL A 22 10.19 -0.26 -0.80
N LEU A 23 11.00 -0.95 -1.62
CA LEU A 23 11.67 -2.19 -1.20
C LEU A 23 12.82 -1.92 -0.22
N GLU A 24 13.53 -0.81 -0.40
CA GLU A 24 14.58 -0.33 0.51
C GLU A 24 14.01 0.64 1.56
N GLY A 25 12.90 0.27 2.20
CA GLY A 25 12.29 1.05 3.28
C GLY A 25 12.90 0.81 4.66
N GLU A 26 12.47 1.60 5.65
CA GLU A 26 12.93 1.51 7.05
C GLU A 26 11.94 0.75 7.96
N GLY A 27 10.99 0.01 7.37
CA GLY A 27 9.93 -0.67 8.12
C GLY A 27 8.71 0.22 8.46
N ASN A 28 8.65 1.43 7.91
CA ASN A 28 7.47 2.30 8.02
C ASN A 28 6.28 1.67 7.27
N ALA A 29 5.23 1.31 7.99
CA ALA A 29 4.00 0.77 7.43
C ALA A 29 2.79 1.58 7.90
N HIS A 30 1.88 1.87 6.98
CA HIS A 30 0.60 2.51 7.25
C HIS A 30 -0.46 1.86 6.38
N ALA A 31 -1.53 1.36 6.99
CA ALA A 31 -2.65 0.72 6.30
C ALA A 31 -3.97 1.30 6.82
N THR A 32 -4.93 1.45 5.91
CA THR A 32 -6.30 1.87 6.26
C THR A 32 -7.25 1.19 5.28
N THR A 33 -7.53 -0.08 5.54
CA THR A 33 -8.36 -0.93 4.69
C THR A 33 -9.85 -0.86 5.06
N GLY A 34 -10.17 -0.22 6.19
CA GLY A 34 -11.52 -0.22 6.76
C GLY A 34 -11.84 -1.49 7.58
N ILE A 35 -10.90 -2.44 7.66
CA ILE A 35 -10.99 -3.64 8.49
C ILE A 35 -9.82 -3.59 9.49
N PRO A 36 -10.05 -3.18 10.75
CA PRO A 36 -8.94 -2.90 11.68
C PRO A 36 -8.02 -4.10 11.95
N PHE A 37 -8.56 -5.31 11.93
CA PHE A 37 -7.76 -6.52 12.12
C PHE A 37 -6.89 -6.85 10.90
N PHE A 38 -7.25 -6.37 9.71
CA PHE A 38 -6.44 -6.54 8.51
C PHE A 38 -5.35 -5.47 8.39
N ASP A 39 -5.55 -4.31 9.01
CA ASP A 39 -4.53 -3.26 9.14
C ASP A 39 -3.44 -3.63 10.17
N HIS A 40 -3.76 -4.53 11.11
CA HIS A 40 -2.83 -5.05 12.12
C HIS A 40 -1.76 -5.97 11.50
#